data_AF-A0A9W8M171-F1
#
_entry.id   AF-A0A9W8M171-F1
#
_cell.length_a   1.000
_cell.length_b   1.000
_cell.length_c   1.000
_cell.angle_alpha   90.00
_cell.angle_beta   90.00
_cell.angle_gamma   90.00
#
_symmetry.space_group_name_H-M   'P 1'
#
loop_
_entity.id
_entity.type
_entity.pdbx_description
1 polymer ?
#
loop_
_entity_poly.entity_id
_entity_poly.type
_entity_poly.pdbx_seq_one_letter_code
_entity_poly.pdbx_strand_id
1 'polypeptide(L)'
;MAFPRPTTRTLVFVSVVLLFIFNYISIKYWFSDDFSSEATPAYDGVVYEYPTYDVLIAFGDSITQLGDDPDNSGYLAHLTRYFERQMDVLNRGFSGFNTSKARGVVHRVFPKTRPKMSNASLQQSWLKWFSKANSANAATTVSSERPHWPPRDKNYPGTSRELQLCIIFFGANDAQHKRYSGHNPIDKYEEDLRYFVSLLWNPESEYYSPSTRILFITPPATGDRMIQAKRRKGYMPIVQNSETKAYAEVVKKVAADVNTPCVDLYSAIESRVHSQKKRDEKVRLFDIPNPSNTDSASATTATTRVAEYDGYDEFLVDGLHLNPAGNRLLFNLITAKINQTWPELKPSKPIWAKPPI
;
A
#
# COMPACT_ATOMS: atom_id res chain seq x y z
N MET A 1 16.66 74.56 19.29
CA MET A 1 17.23 74.05 18.02
C MET A 1 16.31 72.94 17.51
N ALA A 2 15.67 73.14 16.36
CA ALA A 2 14.80 72.13 15.74
C ALA A 2 15.64 71.30 14.76
N PHE A 3 15.69 69.97 14.96
CA PHE A 3 16.38 69.08 14.02
C PHE A 3 15.58 68.96 12.71
N PRO A 4 16.24 69.00 11.54
CA PRO A 4 15.55 68.91 10.26
C PRO A 4 14.89 67.53 10.09
N ARG A 5 13.65 67.51 9.57
CA ARG A 5 12.93 66.26 9.28
C ARG A 5 13.62 65.51 8.13
N PRO A 6 13.88 64.20 8.26
CA PRO A 6 14.55 63.44 7.23
C PRO A 6 13.72 63.40 5.94
N THR A 7 14.39 63.55 4.79
CA THR A 7 13.75 63.48 3.48
C THR A 7 13.30 62.05 3.17
N THR A 8 12.33 61.87 2.26
CA THR A 8 11.85 60.54 1.84
C THR A 8 12.98 59.63 1.34
N ARG A 9 14.00 60.20 0.68
CA ARG A 9 15.21 59.46 0.29
C ARG A 9 16.03 58.95 1.47
N THR A 10 16.15 59.75 2.53
CA THR A 10 16.82 59.35 3.78
C THR A 10 16.07 58.20 4.45
N LEU A 11 14.73 58.26 4.48
CA LEU A 11 13.91 57.19 5.06
C LEU A 11 14.02 55.88 4.26
N VAL A 12 13.98 55.94 2.92
CA VAL A 12 14.14 54.76 2.07
C VAL A 12 15.53 54.14 2.23
N PHE A 13 16.58 54.96 2.28
CA PHE A 13 17.94 54.48 2.47
C PHE A 13 18.12 53.78 3.83
N VAL A 14 17.58 54.37 4.90
CA VAL A 14 17.60 53.75 6.25
C VAL A 14 16.83 52.43 6.25
N SER A 15 15.66 52.36 5.62
CA SER A 15 14.88 51.11 5.53
C SER A 15 15.60 50.00 4.77
N VAL A 16 16.28 50.33 3.66
CA VAL A 16 17.06 49.36 2.88
C VAL A 16 18.27 48.87 3.69
N VAL A 17 18.98 49.77 4.37
CA VAL A 17 20.11 49.40 5.24
C VAL A 17 19.65 48.51 6.40
N LEU A 18 18.51 48.84 7.04
CA LEU A 18 17.94 48.00 8.09
C LEU A 18 17.52 46.62 7.58
N LEU A 19 16.98 46.51 6.37
CA LEU A 19 16.66 45.23 5.74
C LEU A 19 17.92 44.40 5.46
N PHE A 20 19.01 45.02 5.00
CA PHE A 20 20.28 44.33 4.79
C PHE A 20 20.92 43.88 6.11
N ILE A 21 20.86 44.72 7.15
CA ILE A 21 21.35 44.35 8.49
C ILE A 21 20.51 43.21 9.07
N PHE A 22 19.18 43.27 8.94
CA PHE A 22 18.29 42.21 9.41
C PHE A 22 18.54 40.91 8.66
N ASN A 23 18.67 40.94 7.32
CA ASN A 23 19.03 39.76 6.53
C ASN A 23 20.41 39.22 6.93
N TYR A 24 21.40 40.09 7.11
CA TYR A 24 22.76 39.70 7.51
C TYR A 24 22.78 39.06 8.90
N ILE A 25 22.04 39.62 9.87
CA ILE A 25 21.90 39.05 11.22
C ILE A 25 21.12 37.73 11.17
N SER A 26 20.03 37.63 10.40
CA SER A 26 19.26 36.39 10.26
C SER A 26 20.07 35.28 9.58
N ILE A 27 20.84 35.61 8.54
CA ILE A 27 21.77 34.69 7.87
C ILE A 27 22.86 34.30 8.87
N LYS A 28 23.47 35.24 9.60
CA LYS A 28 24.43 34.89 10.63
C LYS A 28 23.81 33.99 11.69
N TYR A 29 22.62 34.27 12.22
CA TYR A 29 21.96 33.41 13.19
C TYR A 29 21.62 32.02 12.65
N TRP A 30 21.19 31.91 11.38
CA TRP A 30 20.91 30.62 10.74
C TRP A 30 22.18 29.81 10.43
N PHE A 31 23.33 30.47 10.30
CA PHE A 31 24.61 29.83 9.95
C PHE A 31 25.67 29.94 11.06
N SER A 32 25.32 30.48 12.23
CA SER A 32 26.17 30.56 13.43
C SER A 32 25.74 29.61 14.53
N ASP A 33 24.83 28.67 14.23
CA ASP A 33 24.84 27.42 14.98
C ASP A 33 26.18 26.76 14.68
N ASP A 34 27.08 26.87 15.64
CA ASP A 34 28.31 26.13 15.77
C ASP A 34 27.99 24.63 15.60
N PHE A 35 27.97 24.16 14.36
CA PHE A 35 28.16 22.75 14.00
C PHE A 35 29.66 22.39 14.13
N SER A 36 30.34 22.91 15.15
CA SER A 36 31.65 22.47 15.57
C SER A 36 31.50 21.62 16.83
N SER A 37 31.48 20.31 16.61
CA SER A 37 31.76 19.29 17.62
C SER A 37 31.05 19.48 18.97
N GLU A 38 29.72 19.41 18.99
CA GLU A 38 29.14 18.68 20.12
C GLU A 38 29.78 17.30 20.06
N ALA A 39 30.69 17.05 21.01
CA ALA A 39 31.23 15.73 21.23
C ALA A 39 30.04 14.80 21.20
N THR A 40 30.04 13.83 20.28
CA THR A 40 29.12 12.70 20.32
C THR A 40 29.08 12.27 21.78
N PRO A 41 27.91 12.35 22.46
CA PRO A 41 27.82 11.93 23.84
C PRO A 41 28.49 10.57 23.90
N ALA A 42 29.46 10.40 24.81
CA ALA A 42 30.12 9.12 24.97
C ALA A 42 29.00 8.07 25.03
N TYR A 43 29.00 7.16 24.06
CA TYR A 43 28.01 6.09 23.97
C TYR A 43 28.16 5.29 25.27
N ASP A 44 27.31 5.59 26.25
CA ASP A 44 27.32 5.02 27.60
C ASP A 44 26.85 3.56 27.61
N GLY A 45 26.63 2.98 26.42
CA GLY A 45 26.12 1.63 26.26
C GLY A 45 24.63 1.51 26.57
N VAL A 46 23.95 2.61 26.91
CA VAL A 46 22.51 2.59 27.18
C VAL A 46 21.77 2.69 25.86
N VAL A 47 21.26 1.55 25.39
CA VAL A 47 20.30 1.50 24.29
C VAL A 47 19.00 2.11 24.80
N TYR A 48 18.69 3.35 24.38
CA TYR A 48 17.36 3.93 24.59
C TYR A 48 16.37 3.13 23.75
N GLU A 49 15.74 2.13 24.35
CA GLU A 49 14.63 1.39 23.76
C GLU A 49 13.40 2.31 23.75
N TYR A 50 13.23 3.05 22.67
CA TYR A 50 12.01 3.82 22.45
C TYR A 50 10.82 2.85 22.34
N PRO A 51 9.67 3.14 22.97
CA PRO A 51 8.48 2.33 22.79
C PRO A 51 8.04 2.41 21.33
N THR A 52 8.26 1.33 20.57
CA THR A 52 7.84 1.23 19.17
C THR A 52 6.68 0.26 19.04
N TYR A 53 5.69 0.60 18.21
CA TYR A 53 4.64 -0.34 17.86
C TYR A 53 5.16 -1.45 16.95
N ASP A 54 4.44 -2.57 16.96
CA ASP A 54 4.54 -3.61 15.95
C ASP A 54 4.26 -3.04 14.54
N VAL A 55 4.63 -3.76 13.49
CA VAL A 55 4.61 -3.22 12.13
C VAL A 55 3.71 -4.01 11.19
N LEU A 56 2.95 -3.28 10.38
CA LEU A 56 2.36 -3.75 9.13
C LEU A 56 3.15 -3.11 7.97
N ILE A 57 3.69 -3.91 7.06
CA ILE A 57 4.29 -3.42 5.81
C ILE A 57 3.34 -3.68 4.65
N ALA A 58 3.00 -2.65 3.89
CA ALA A 58 2.30 -2.80 2.62
C ALA A 58 3.30 -2.69 1.46
N PHE A 59 3.65 -3.83 0.88
CA PHE A 59 4.60 -3.93 -0.23
C PHE A 59 3.85 -4.07 -1.56
N GLY A 60 3.98 -3.07 -2.43
CA GLY A 60 3.21 -3.03 -3.65
C GLY A 60 3.71 -2.03 -4.69
N ASP A 61 2.86 -1.76 -5.68
CA ASP A 61 3.13 -0.85 -6.78
C ASP A 61 2.55 0.57 -6.56
N SER A 62 2.15 1.26 -7.63
CA SER A 62 1.57 2.61 -7.59
C SER A 62 0.28 2.66 -6.78
N ILE A 63 -0.53 1.60 -6.77
CA ILE A 63 -1.78 1.57 -6.01
C ILE A 63 -1.47 1.59 -4.50
N THR A 64 -0.42 0.90 -4.10
CA THR A 64 0.07 0.94 -2.71
C THR A 64 0.75 2.27 -2.41
N GLN A 65 1.54 2.82 -3.34
CA GLN A 65 2.24 4.10 -3.14
C GLN A 65 1.24 5.24 -2.90
N LEU A 66 0.13 5.25 -3.62
CA LEU A 66 -0.96 6.22 -3.47
C LEU A 66 -1.95 5.85 -2.35
N GLY A 67 -1.75 4.71 -1.69
CA GLY A 67 -2.70 4.15 -0.73
C GLY A 67 -2.79 4.94 0.58
N ASP A 68 -1.85 5.83 0.88
CA ASP A 68 -1.86 6.68 2.08
C ASP A 68 -2.35 8.11 1.82
N ASP A 69 -2.77 8.43 0.59
CA ASP A 69 -3.36 9.72 0.23
C ASP A 69 -4.71 9.91 0.93
N PRO A 70 -4.83 10.83 1.91
CA PRO A 70 -6.09 11.06 2.62
C PRO A 70 -7.16 11.70 1.72
N ASP A 71 -6.76 12.50 0.73
CA ASP A 71 -7.70 13.17 -0.18
C ASP A 71 -8.40 12.16 -1.10
N ASN A 72 -7.71 11.04 -1.40
CA ASN A 72 -8.27 9.92 -2.16
C ASN A 72 -8.89 8.83 -1.26
N SER A 73 -9.10 9.10 0.03
CA SER A 73 -9.54 8.09 1.02
C SER A 73 -8.70 6.80 0.94
N GLY A 74 -7.38 6.94 0.83
CA GLY A 74 -6.46 5.84 0.60
C GLY A 74 -6.62 4.69 1.61
N TYR A 75 -6.56 3.44 1.13
CA TYR A 75 -6.78 2.28 2.00
C TYR A 75 -5.73 2.15 3.12
N LEU A 76 -4.47 2.56 2.89
CA LEU A 76 -3.42 2.62 3.91
C LEU A 76 -3.66 3.74 4.92
N ALA A 77 -4.22 4.88 4.48
CA ALA A 77 -4.63 5.94 5.41
C ALA A 77 -5.71 5.40 6.38
N HIS A 78 -6.68 4.65 5.85
CA HIS A 78 -7.68 3.96 6.66
C HIS A 78 -7.09 2.86 7.55
N LEU A 79 -6.12 2.06 7.08
CA LEU A 79 -5.44 1.05 7.90
C LEU A 79 -4.61 1.69 9.01
N THR A 80 -3.91 2.79 8.74
CA THR A 80 -3.16 3.56 9.75
C THR A 80 -4.10 4.03 10.85
N ARG A 81 -5.28 4.53 10.46
CA ARG A 81 -6.34 4.93 11.38
C ARG A 81 -6.95 3.75 12.15
N TYR A 82 -7.03 2.57 11.54
CA TYR A 82 -7.60 1.35 12.12
C TYR A 82 -6.68 0.73 13.17
N PHE A 83 -5.38 0.67 12.90
CA PHE A 83 -4.35 0.12 13.79
C PHE A 83 -3.71 1.16 14.74
N GLU A 84 -4.32 2.35 14.83
CA GLU A 84 -3.83 3.43 15.69
C GLU A 84 -3.60 2.94 17.13
N ARG A 85 -2.41 3.22 17.68
CA ARG A 85 -1.93 2.76 19.00
C ARG A 85 -1.74 1.24 19.15
N GLN A 86 -1.66 0.50 18.05
CA GLN A 86 -1.36 -0.94 18.05
C GLN A 86 -0.23 -1.30 17.11
N MET A 87 -0.28 -0.80 15.88
CA MET A 87 0.72 -1.09 14.85
C MET A 87 0.99 0.12 13.98
N ASP A 88 2.26 0.32 13.63
CA ASP A 88 2.67 1.24 12.56
C ASP A 88 2.39 0.62 11.20
N VAL A 89 1.68 1.35 10.33
CA VAL A 89 1.45 0.95 8.94
C VAL A 89 2.48 1.64 8.06
N LEU A 90 3.38 0.86 7.46
CA LEU A 90 4.43 1.37 6.58
C LEU A 90 4.05 1.19 5.12
N ASN A 91 3.94 2.31 4.40
CA ASN A 91 3.78 2.32 2.95
C ASN A 91 5.12 1.99 2.26
N ARG A 92 5.18 0.84 1.59
CA ARG A 92 6.28 0.40 0.72
C ARG A 92 5.77 0.17 -0.71
N GLY A 93 4.98 1.12 -1.21
CA GLY A 93 4.56 1.17 -2.60
C GLY A 93 5.61 1.79 -3.53
N PHE A 94 5.83 1.17 -4.68
CA PHE A 94 6.80 1.61 -5.68
C PHE A 94 6.10 1.80 -7.04
N SER A 95 5.76 3.03 -7.39
CA SER A 95 5.04 3.34 -8.63
C SER A 95 5.78 2.85 -9.87
N GLY A 96 5.08 2.16 -10.77
CA GLY A 96 5.62 1.58 -11.99
C GLY A 96 6.45 0.30 -11.81
N PHE A 97 6.47 -0.28 -10.61
CA PHE A 97 7.15 -1.55 -10.34
C PHE A 97 6.25 -2.74 -10.66
N ASN A 98 6.82 -3.70 -11.38
CA ASN A 98 6.35 -5.07 -11.44
C ASN A 98 7.10 -5.89 -10.38
N THR A 99 6.75 -7.17 -10.19
CA THR A 99 7.37 -7.97 -9.13
C THR A 99 8.85 -8.23 -9.38
N SER A 100 9.29 -8.34 -10.64
CA SER A 100 10.71 -8.46 -10.99
C SER A 100 11.55 -7.26 -10.53
N LYS A 101 11.08 -6.02 -10.74
CA LYS A 101 11.75 -4.82 -10.20
C LYS A 101 11.70 -4.78 -8.68
N ALA A 102 10.57 -5.19 -8.10
CA ALA A 102 10.36 -5.22 -6.66
C ALA A 102 11.36 -6.16 -5.95
N ARG A 103 11.78 -7.26 -6.57
CA ARG A 103 12.88 -8.12 -6.06
C ARG A 103 14.18 -7.38 -5.86
N GLY A 104 14.50 -6.41 -6.71
CA GLY A 104 15.72 -5.60 -6.61
C GLY A 104 15.76 -4.67 -5.39
N VAL A 105 14.61 -4.38 -4.78
CA VAL A 105 14.48 -3.38 -3.69
C VAL A 105 14.05 -3.98 -2.35
N VAL A 106 14.00 -5.31 -2.21
CA VAL A 106 13.58 -5.97 -0.95
C VAL A 106 14.38 -5.55 0.27
N HIS A 107 15.66 -5.19 0.08
CA HIS A 107 16.54 -4.64 1.12
C HIS A 107 16.10 -3.27 1.67
N ARG A 108 15.23 -2.55 0.95
CA ARG A 108 14.62 -1.28 1.38
C ARG A 108 13.25 -1.49 2.05
N VAL A 109 12.71 -2.70 1.93
CA VAL A 109 11.36 -3.04 2.36
C VAL A 109 11.43 -3.79 3.68
N PHE A 110 12.22 -4.85 3.75
CA PHE A 110 12.29 -5.73 4.91
C PHE A 110 13.55 -5.48 5.74
N PRO A 111 13.44 -5.47 7.08
CA PRO A 111 14.61 -5.41 7.96
C PRO A 111 15.39 -6.71 7.87
N LYS A 112 16.73 -6.62 7.90
CA LYS A 112 17.58 -7.80 8.01
C LYS A 112 17.56 -8.30 9.44
N THR A 113 17.30 -9.59 9.61
CA THR A 113 17.23 -10.29 10.90
C THR A 113 18.35 -11.31 11.05
N ARG A 114 19.10 -11.60 9.98
CA ARG A 114 20.22 -12.55 9.94
C ARG A 114 21.44 -12.01 9.19
N PRO A 115 22.65 -12.56 9.42
CA PRO A 115 23.85 -12.21 8.67
C PRO A 115 23.74 -12.48 7.16
N LYS A 116 24.48 -11.72 6.36
CA LYS A 116 24.44 -11.77 4.89
C LYS A 116 24.96 -13.10 4.34
N MET A 117 24.12 -13.78 3.55
CA MET A 117 24.53 -14.93 2.73
C MET A 117 24.92 -14.50 1.31
N SER A 118 25.60 -15.37 0.55
CA SER A 118 25.95 -15.08 -0.85
C SER A 118 24.72 -15.23 -1.78
N ASN A 119 24.65 -14.42 -2.84
CA ASN A 119 23.48 -14.39 -3.74
C ASN A 119 23.16 -15.74 -4.42
N ALA A 120 24.19 -16.53 -4.73
CA ALA A 120 24.04 -17.84 -5.38
C ALA A 120 23.42 -18.90 -4.46
N SER A 121 23.68 -18.85 -3.15
CA SER A 121 23.08 -19.78 -2.19
C SER A 121 21.60 -19.47 -1.97
N LEU A 122 21.23 -18.19 -1.92
CA LEU A 122 19.84 -17.75 -1.78
C LEU A 122 18.95 -18.28 -2.90
N GLN A 123 19.37 -18.13 -4.17
CA GLN A 123 18.54 -18.50 -5.32
C GLN A 123 18.26 -20.01 -5.40
N GLN A 124 19.25 -20.85 -5.05
CA GLN A 124 19.04 -22.29 -4.95
C GLN A 124 18.26 -22.70 -3.69
N SER A 125 18.50 -22.01 -2.57
CA SER A 125 17.85 -22.29 -1.29
C SER A 125 16.33 -22.16 -1.36
N TRP A 126 15.82 -21.04 -1.89
CA TRP A 126 14.37 -20.80 -1.88
C TRP A 126 13.62 -21.76 -2.83
N LEU A 127 14.18 -22.08 -4.01
CA LEU A 127 13.62 -23.10 -4.92
C LEU A 127 13.56 -24.46 -4.24
N LYS A 128 14.64 -24.87 -3.56
CA LYS A 128 14.68 -26.12 -2.79
C LYS A 128 13.67 -26.11 -1.64
N TRP A 129 13.52 -24.98 -0.95
CA TRP A 129 12.57 -24.82 0.15
C TRP A 129 11.13 -25.05 -0.31
N PHE A 130 10.69 -24.43 -1.41
CA PHE A 130 9.34 -24.68 -1.96
C PHE A 130 9.17 -26.11 -2.45
N SER A 131 10.20 -26.67 -3.11
CA SER A 131 10.17 -28.06 -3.56
C SER A 131 9.90 -29.01 -2.38
N LYS A 132 10.60 -28.78 -1.25
CA LYS A 132 10.46 -29.57 -0.02
C LYS A 132 9.15 -29.31 0.70
N ALA A 133 8.71 -28.04 0.79
CA ALA A 133 7.44 -27.67 1.43
C ALA A 133 6.25 -28.30 0.69
N ASN A 134 6.28 -28.30 -0.64
CA ASN A 134 5.24 -28.94 -1.46
C ASN A 134 5.23 -30.48 -1.32
N SER A 135 6.40 -31.11 -1.16
CA SER A 135 6.48 -32.56 -0.88
C SER A 135 6.04 -32.93 0.54
N ALA A 136 6.25 -32.06 1.53
CA ALA A 136 5.84 -32.29 2.92
C ALA A 136 4.32 -32.10 3.13
N ASN A 137 3.69 -31.19 2.38
CA ASN A 137 2.24 -30.94 2.45
C ASN A 137 1.37 -32.08 1.86
N ALA A 138 1.98 -33.08 1.21
CA ALA A 138 1.26 -34.26 0.69
C ALA A 138 1.04 -35.36 1.75
N ALA A 139 1.63 -35.26 2.95
CA ALA A 139 1.55 -36.31 3.95
C ALA A 139 1.77 -35.79 5.38
N THR A 140 0.89 -34.96 5.94
CA THR A 140 0.70 -34.93 7.40
C THR A 140 -0.60 -34.22 7.79
N THR A 141 -1.35 -34.84 8.69
CA THR A 141 -2.36 -34.21 9.54
C THR A 141 -1.75 -32.94 10.15
N VAL A 142 -2.26 -31.78 9.74
CA VAL A 142 -1.88 -30.48 10.30
C VAL A 142 -2.23 -30.52 11.79
N SER A 143 -1.22 -30.62 12.66
CA SER A 143 -1.44 -30.41 14.09
C SER A 143 -1.92 -28.98 14.26
N SER A 144 -3.11 -28.85 14.84
CA SER A 144 -3.82 -27.60 15.09
C SER A 144 -3.21 -26.75 16.22
N GLU A 145 -1.94 -26.95 16.56
CA GLU A 145 -1.28 -26.24 17.65
C GLU A 145 -0.12 -25.42 17.09
N ARG A 146 -0.48 -24.26 16.51
CA ARG A 146 0.47 -23.14 16.48
C ARG A 146 0.70 -22.72 17.94
N PRO A 147 1.96 -22.46 18.36
CA PRO A 147 2.24 -22.06 19.73
C PRO A 147 1.38 -20.84 20.08
N HIS A 148 0.61 -20.95 21.16
CA HIS A 148 -0.11 -19.82 21.73
C HIS A 148 0.90 -18.72 22.03
N TRP A 149 0.66 -17.54 21.46
CA TRP A 149 1.40 -16.32 21.73
C TRP A 149 1.39 -16.03 23.25
N PRO A 150 2.52 -15.70 23.89
CA PRO A 150 2.52 -15.38 25.31
C PRO A 150 1.64 -14.14 25.57
N PRO A 151 0.86 -14.09 26.66
CA PRO A 151 0.15 -12.88 27.04
C PRO A 151 1.20 -11.77 27.27
N ARG A 152 1.11 -10.65 26.52
CA ARG A 152 1.90 -9.45 26.85
C ARG A 152 1.47 -8.98 28.25
N ASP A 153 2.43 -8.91 29.17
CA ASP A 153 2.24 -8.32 30.50
C ASP A 153 1.75 -6.86 30.37
N LYS A 154 1.00 -6.40 31.37
CA LYS A 154 0.35 -5.09 31.47
C LYS A 154 1.35 -3.93 31.61
N ASN A 155 2.65 -4.22 31.76
CA ASN A 155 3.71 -3.23 31.87
C ASN A 155 4.38 -3.01 30.50
N TYR A 156 3.69 -2.27 29.63
CA TYR A 156 4.12 -1.78 28.31
C TYR A 156 4.60 -2.81 27.25
N PRO A 157 4.27 -2.61 25.96
CA PRO A 157 4.34 -3.67 24.96
C PRO A 157 5.67 -3.61 24.20
N GLY A 158 6.61 -4.50 24.51
CA GLY A 158 7.69 -4.92 23.61
C GLY A 158 8.79 -3.89 23.32
N THR A 159 10.01 -4.22 23.72
CA THR A 159 11.21 -3.41 23.44
C THR A 159 11.80 -3.66 22.04
N SER A 160 11.16 -4.53 21.23
CA SER A 160 11.59 -4.90 19.88
C SER A 160 10.44 -4.74 18.88
N ARG A 161 10.73 -4.05 17.77
CA ARG A 161 9.81 -3.82 16.65
C ARG A 161 9.64 -5.09 15.83
N GLU A 162 8.53 -5.82 16.03
CA GLU A 162 8.24 -7.01 15.24
C GLU A 162 7.38 -6.69 14.01
N LEU A 163 7.76 -7.27 12.86
CA LEU A 163 6.92 -7.29 11.68
C LEU A 163 5.81 -8.33 11.90
N GLN A 164 4.58 -7.88 12.17
CA GLN A 164 3.45 -8.77 12.44
C GLN A 164 2.70 -9.16 11.17
N LEU A 165 2.61 -8.25 10.20
CA LEU A 165 1.86 -8.44 8.96
C LEU A 165 2.57 -7.80 7.76
N CYS A 166 2.69 -8.56 6.68
CA CYS A 166 3.12 -8.09 5.37
C CYS A 166 1.97 -8.25 4.37
N ILE A 167 1.51 -7.13 3.80
CA ILE A 167 0.60 -7.13 2.65
C ILE A 167 1.45 -7.14 1.38
N ILE A 168 1.17 -8.09 0.49
CA ILE A 168 1.78 -8.14 -0.85
C ILE A 168 0.70 -7.81 -1.89
N PHE A 169 0.85 -6.67 -2.58
CA PHE A 169 -0.14 -6.15 -3.52
C PHE A 169 0.53 -5.67 -4.81
N PHE A 170 0.70 -6.61 -5.74
CA PHE A 170 1.30 -6.41 -7.07
C PHE A 170 0.47 -7.15 -8.13
N GLY A 171 0.77 -6.88 -9.40
CA GLY A 171 0.22 -7.62 -10.54
C GLY A 171 -0.32 -6.72 -11.64
N ALA A 172 -0.66 -5.46 -11.33
CA ALA A 172 -1.19 -4.53 -12.32
C ALA A 172 -0.15 -4.19 -13.40
N ASN A 173 1.09 -3.93 -12.98
CA ASN A 173 2.19 -3.67 -13.92
C ASN A 173 2.66 -4.95 -14.61
N ASP A 174 2.74 -6.07 -13.89
CA ASP A 174 3.09 -7.38 -14.43
C ASP A 174 2.15 -7.80 -15.57
N ALA A 175 0.86 -7.52 -15.40
CA ALA A 175 -0.20 -7.78 -16.39
C ALA A 175 -0.18 -6.87 -17.61
N GLN A 176 0.70 -5.86 -17.68
CA GLN A 176 0.82 -5.03 -18.87
C GLN A 176 1.13 -5.85 -20.11
N HIS A 177 0.74 -5.34 -21.28
CA HIS A 177 0.99 -6.00 -22.55
C HIS A 177 2.49 -6.26 -22.78
N LYS A 178 2.84 -7.42 -23.34
CA LYS A 178 4.21 -7.96 -23.49
C LYS A 178 5.26 -7.03 -24.12
N ARG A 179 4.81 -6.01 -24.85
CA ARG A 179 5.69 -5.03 -25.52
C ARG A 179 6.20 -3.93 -24.58
N TYR A 180 5.72 -3.87 -23.35
CA TYR A 180 6.07 -2.82 -22.39
C TYR A 180 7.01 -3.35 -21.31
N SER A 181 7.92 -2.47 -20.85
CA SER A 181 8.90 -2.79 -19.81
C SER A 181 8.31 -3.08 -18.44
N GLY A 182 7.01 -2.87 -18.24
CA GLY A 182 6.31 -3.26 -17.03
C GLY A 182 5.82 -4.71 -17.05
N HIS A 183 5.66 -5.34 -18.21
CA HIS A 183 5.22 -6.72 -18.30
C HIS A 183 6.17 -7.68 -17.59
N ASN A 184 5.61 -8.67 -16.89
CA ASN A 184 6.35 -9.75 -16.29
C ASN A 184 5.64 -11.07 -16.61
N PRO A 185 6.26 -12.04 -17.31
CA PRO A 185 5.62 -13.30 -17.68
C PRO A 185 4.97 -14.02 -16.48
N ILE A 186 3.86 -14.74 -16.69
CA ILE A 186 3.08 -15.38 -15.61
C ILE A 186 3.92 -16.31 -14.73
N ASP A 187 4.77 -17.13 -15.35
CA ASP A 187 5.69 -18.04 -14.67
C ASP A 187 6.68 -17.26 -13.80
N LYS A 188 7.21 -16.16 -14.32
CA LYS A 188 8.10 -15.27 -13.57
C LYS A 188 7.39 -14.53 -12.44
N TYR A 189 6.17 -14.06 -12.68
CA TYR A 189 5.33 -13.43 -11.66
C TYR A 189 5.01 -14.38 -10.52
N GLU A 190 4.62 -15.63 -10.82
CA GLU A 190 4.39 -16.67 -9.82
C GLU A 190 5.67 -16.93 -9.00
N GLU A 191 6.81 -17.06 -9.67
CA GLU A 191 8.13 -17.22 -9.05
C GLU A 191 8.43 -16.08 -8.07
N ASP A 192 8.16 -14.84 -8.48
CA ASP A 192 8.45 -13.64 -7.70
C ASP A 192 7.58 -13.53 -6.45
N LEU A 193 6.29 -13.84 -6.54
CA LEU A 193 5.39 -13.87 -5.37
C LEU A 193 5.84 -14.91 -4.33
N ARG A 194 6.22 -16.10 -4.81
CA ARG A 194 6.79 -17.15 -3.96
C ARG A 194 8.11 -16.72 -3.33
N TYR A 195 8.96 -16.05 -4.09
CA TYR A 195 10.20 -15.51 -3.56
C TYR A 195 9.93 -14.55 -2.39
N PHE A 196 8.95 -13.64 -2.50
CA PHE A 196 8.60 -12.73 -1.39
C PHE A 196 8.16 -13.46 -0.12
N VAL A 197 7.40 -14.55 -0.24
CA VAL A 197 7.05 -15.41 0.90
C VAL A 197 8.31 -16.03 1.53
N SER A 198 9.18 -16.60 0.70
CA SER A 198 10.40 -17.24 1.20
C SER A 198 11.38 -16.27 1.86
N LEU A 199 11.39 -14.98 1.49
CA LEU A 199 12.19 -13.98 2.19
C LEU A 199 11.85 -13.91 3.68
N LEU A 200 10.57 -14.05 4.04
CA LEU A 200 10.14 -13.96 5.43
C LEU A 200 10.14 -15.32 6.12
N TRP A 201 9.86 -16.42 5.41
CA TRP A 201 9.63 -17.72 6.05
C TRP A 201 10.74 -18.75 5.86
N ASN A 202 11.72 -18.52 4.99
CA ASN A 202 12.87 -19.41 4.86
C ASN A 202 13.90 -19.11 5.96
N PRO A 203 14.28 -20.07 6.83
CA PRO A 203 15.31 -19.88 7.87
C PRO A 203 16.66 -19.42 7.33
N GLU A 204 16.93 -19.67 6.04
CA GLU A 204 18.14 -19.26 5.33
C GLU A 204 18.05 -17.80 4.81
N SER A 205 16.90 -17.14 4.86
CA SER A 205 16.79 -15.75 4.41
C SER A 205 17.43 -14.75 5.38
N GLU A 206 18.11 -13.72 4.84
CA GLU A 206 18.57 -12.55 5.62
C GLU A 206 17.43 -11.80 6.31
N TYR A 207 16.20 -11.98 5.83
CA TYR A 207 14.98 -11.30 6.30
C TYR A 207 14.05 -12.24 7.06
N TYR A 208 14.55 -13.39 7.50
CA TYR A 208 13.75 -14.43 8.17
C TYR A 208 12.98 -13.85 9.36
N SER A 209 11.65 -13.90 9.24
CA SER A 209 10.68 -13.53 10.25
C SER A 209 9.51 -14.52 10.18
N PRO A 210 9.65 -15.71 10.79
CA PRO A 210 8.68 -16.81 10.66
C PRO A 210 7.33 -16.49 11.30
N SER A 211 7.27 -15.51 12.20
CA SER A 211 6.03 -15.01 12.81
C SER A 211 5.31 -13.98 11.95
N THR A 212 5.96 -13.38 10.94
CA THR A 212 5.31 -12.42 10.04
C THR A 212 4.18 -13.11 9.28
N ARG A 213 2.96 -12.62 9.43
CA ARG A 213 1.81 -13.06 8.62
C ARG A 213 1.87 -12.43 7.24
N ILE A 214 1.38 -13.12 6.21
CA ILE A 214 1.35 -12.61 4.85
C ILE A 214 -0.10 -12.55 4.35
N LEU A 215 -0.53 -11.39 3.85
CA LEU A 215 -1.83 -11.22 3.20
C LEU A 215 -1.60 -10.84 1.74
N PHE A 216 -2.07 -11.67 0.81
CA PHE A 216 -2.06 -11.31 -0.60
C PHE A 216 -3.29 -10.49 -0.98
N ILE A 217 -3.12 -9.59 -1.93
CA ILE A 217 -4.22 -8.86 -2.58
C ILE A 217 -4.06 -9.03 -4.09
N THR A 218 -5.12 -9.47 -4.77
CA THR A 218 -5.11 -9.57 -6.24
C THR A 218 -5.05 -8.16 -6.87
N PRO A 219 -4.41 -7.97 -8.03
CA PRO A 219 -4.51 -6.70 -8.77
C PRO A 219 -5.99 -6.36 -9.01
N PRO A 220 -6.38 -5.07 -9.03
CA PRO A 220 -7.77 -4.70 -9.28
C PRO A 220 -8.18 -5.10 -10.70
N ALA A 221 -9.48 -5.31 -10.90
CA ALA A 221 -10.04 -5.33 -12.25
C ALA A 221 -9.78 -3.98 -12.94
N THR A 222 -9.54 -3.99 -14.26
CA THR A 222 -9.25 -2.78 -15.03
C THR A 222 -10.44 -2.37 -15.91
N GLY A 223 -10.65 -1.06 -16.06
CA GLY A 223 -11.68 -0.51 -16.93
C GLY A 223 -11.14 -0.26 -18.33
N ASP A 224 -11.25 -1.23 -19.24
CA ASP A 224 -10.62 -1.17 -20.57
C ASP A 224 -11.06 0.07 -21.39
N ARG A 225 -12.34 0.47 -21.32
CA ARG A 225 -12.83 1.68 -22.00
C ARG A 225 -12.27 2.97 -21.38
N MET A 226 -12.15 3.02 -20.05
CA MET A 226 -11.55 4.15 -19.33
C MET A 226 -10.09 4.33 -19.72
N ILE A 227 -9.34 3.22 -19.68
CA ILE A 227 -7.94 3.15 -20.11
C ILE A 227 -7.87 3.71 -21.54
N GLN A 228 -8.62 3.14 -22.49
CA GLN A 228 -8.66 3.62 -23.88
C GLN A 228 -8.98 5.11 -24.02
N ALA A 229 -9.91 5.66 -23.23
CA ALA A 229 -10.22 7.08 -23.25
C ALA A 229 -9.05 7.95 -22.75
N LYS A 230 -8.37 7.53 -21.68
CA LYS A 230 -7.18 8.23 -21.14
C LYS A 230 -5.99 8.17 -22.10
N ARG A 231 -5.87 7.12 -22.94
CA ARG A 231 -4.84 7.01 -24.01
C ARG A 231 -4.81 8.20 -24.93
N ARG A 232 -6.01 8.61 -25.36
CA ARG A 232 -6.18 9.69 -26.33
C ARG A 232 -5.69 11.03 -25.78
N LYS A 233 -5.46 11.11 -24.46
CA LYS A 233 -4.98 12.30 -23.73
C LYS A 233 -3.52 12.18 -23.26
N GLY A 234 -2.77 11.16 -23.72
CA GLY A 234 -1.33 11.03 -23.46
C GLY A 234 -0.91 10.31 -22.18
N TYR A 235 -1.85 9.70 -21.43
CA TYR A 235 -1.56 8.94 -20.20
C TYR A 235 -1.75 7.45 -20.41
N MET A 236 -0.83 6.57 -19.96
CA MET A 236 -1.00 5.13 -20.22
C MET A 236 -0.21 4.09 -19.39
N PRO A 237 -0.87 3.36 -18.49
CA PRO A 237 -0.65 1.92 -18.32
C PRO A 237 -1.37 1.14 -19.43
N ILE A 238 -0.69 0.18 -20.08
CA ILE A 238 -1.27 -0.61 -21.18
C ILE A 238 -1.49 -2.03 -20.69
N VAL A 239 -2.67 -2.24 -20.13
CA VAL A 239 -3.14 -3.48 -19.53
C VAL A 239 -4.60 -3.70 -19.94
N GLN A 240 -4.98 -4.96 -20.17
CA GLN A 240 -6.37 -5.35 -20.38
C GLN A 240 -6.93 -6.08 -19.16
N ASN A 241 -8.24 -6.00 -18.97
CA ASN A 241 -8.91 -6.67 -17.86
C ASN A 241 -8.74 -8.20 -17.93
N SER A 242 -8.83 -8.76 -19.15
CA SER A 242 -8.60 -10.18 -19.42
C SER A 242 -7.18 -10.64 -19.08
N GLU A 243 -6.17 -9.81 -19.36
CA GLU A 243 -4.78 -10.07 -18.96
C GLU A 243 -4.66 -10.02 -17.44
N THR A 244 -5.19 -8.98 -16.79
CA THR A 244 -5.15 -8.81 -15.33
C THR A 244 -5.82 -9.96 -14.58
N LYS A 245 -6.90 -10.52 -15.12
CA LYS A 245 -7.57 -11.71 -14.58
C LYS A 245 -6.61 -12.88 -14.40
N ALA A 246 -5.75 -13.14 -15.38
CA ALA A 246 -4.80 -14.24 -15.31
C ALA A 246 -3.81 -14.06 -14.14
N TYR A 247 -3.36 -12.83 -13.88
CA TYR A 247 -2.47 -12.51 -12.75
C TYR A 247 -3.21 -12.59 -11.41
N ALA A 248 -4.47 -12.16 -11.34
CA ALA A 248 -5.31 -12.34 -10.16
C ALA A 248 -5.46 -13.82 -9.76
N GLU A 249 -5.66 -14.71 -10.74
CA GLU A 249 -5.73 -16.15 -10.49
C GLU A 249 -4.38 -16.73 -10.03
N VAL A 250 -3.25 -16.22 -10.51
CA VAL A 250 -1.91 -16.61 -10.00
C VAL A 250 -1.75 -16.22 -8.54
N VAL A 251 -2.15 -15.01 -8.14
CA VAL A 251 -2.09 -14.58 -6.72
C VAL A 251 -2.92 -15.51 -5.84
N LYS A 252 -4.14 -15.85 -6.26
CA LYS A 252 -5.02 -16.77 -5.53
C LYS A 252 -4.41 -18.17 -5.42
N LYS A 253 -3.83 -18.68 -6.51
CA LYS A 253 -3.11 -19.95 -6.54
C LYS A 253 -1.92 -19.94 -5.56
N VAL A 254 -1.04 -18.95 -5.63
CA VAL A 254 0.12 -18.85 -4.74
C VAL A 254 -0.32 -18.77 -3.28
N ALA A 255 -1.32 -17.94 -2.98
CA ALA A 255 -1.83 -17.81 -1.62
C ALA A 255 -2.36 -19.13 -1.05
N ALA A 256 -3.09 -19.90 -1.86
CA ALA A 256 -3.55 -21.24 -1.50
C ALA A 256 -2.38 -22.22 -1.31
N ASP A 257 -1.42 -22.24 -2.25
CA ASP A 257 -0.27 -23.14 -2.21
C ASP A 257 0.62 -22.90 -0.97
N VAL A 258 0.70 -21.66 -0.48
CA VAL A 258 1.46 -21.31 0.75
C VAL A 258 0.59 -21.19 2.00
N ASN A 259 -0.69 -21.58 1.92
CA ASN A 259 -1.66 -21.55 3.02
C ASN A 259 -1.77 -20.19 3.73
N THR A 260 -1.93 -19.12 2.96
CA THR A 260 -2.05 -17.75 3.46
C THR A 260 -3.29 -17.07 2.88
N PRO A 261 -3.94 -16.13 3.59
CA PRO A 261 -5.16 -15.51 3.08
C PRO A 261 -4.90 -14.62 1.86
N CYS A 262 -5.93 -14.50 1.02
CA CYS A 262 -5.96 -13.62 -0.14
C CYS A 262 -7.24 -12.77 -0.13
N VAL A 263 -7.09 -11.47 -0.41
CA VAL A 263 -8.18 -10.55 -0.75
C VAL A 263 -8.31 -10.52 -2.27
N ASP A 264 -9.43 -11.04 -2.78
CA ASP A 264 -9.75 -11.04 -4.21
C ASP A 264 -10.41 -9.71 -4.62
N LEU A 265 -9.60 -8.66 -4.76
CA LEU A 265 -10.05 -7.33 -5.18
C LEU A 265 -10.55 -7.35 -6.63
N TYR A 266 -9.88 -8.08 -7.52
CA TYR A 266 -10.31 -8.29 -8.91
C TYR A 266 -11.79 -8.70 -8.97
N SER A 267 -12.13 -9.85 -8.37
CA SER A 267 -13.51 -10.37 -8.40
C SER A 267 -14.49 -9.47 -7.66
N ALA A 268 -14.04 -8.78 -6.60
CA ALA A 268 -14.88 -7.87 -5.83
C ALA A 268 -15.33 -6.64 -6.63
N ILE A 269 -14.47 -6.10 -7.50
CA ILE A 269 -14.80 -5.00 -8.42
C ILE A 269 -15.66 -5.55 -9.57
N GLU A 270 -15.24 -6.63 -10.24
CA GLU A 270 -15.99 -7.26 -11.34
C GLU A 270 -17.45 -7.53 -10.92
N SER A 271 -17.66 -8.16 -9.76
CA SER A 271 -19.00 -8.53 -9.30
C SER A 271 -19.89 -7.31 -9.06
N ARG A 272 -19.33 -6.22 -8.52
CA ARG A 272 -20.08 -4.99 -8.25
C ARG A 272 -20.48 -4.31 -9.55
N VAL A 273 -19.53 -4.12 -10.46
CA VAL A 273 -19.79 -3.55 -11.79
C VAL A 273 -20.86 -4.35 -12.54
N HIS A 274 -20.79 -5.68 -12.56
CA HIS A 274 -21.79 -6.52 -13.23
C HIS A 274 -23.16 -6.51 -12.52
N SER A 275 -23.18 -6.44 -11.18
CA SER A 275 -24.43 -6.36 -10.42
C SER A 275 -25.19 -5.05 -10.64
N GLN A 276 -24.46 -3.95 -10.81
CA GLN A 276 -25.04 -2.65 -11.14
C GLN A 276 -25.65 -2.66 -12.54
N LYS A 277 -24.95 -3.17 -13.55
CA LYS A 277 -25.49 -3.31 -14.91
C LYS A 277 -26.84 -4.03 -14.94
N LYS A 278 -26.95 -5.16 -14.22
CA LYS A 278 -28.22 -5.90 -14.10
C LYS A 278 -29.33 -5.10 -13.43
N ARG A 279 -28.99 -4.26 -12.44
CA ARG A 279 -29.95 -3.39 -11.76
C ARG A 279 -30.44 -2.29 -12.70
N ASP A 280 -29.53 -1.63 -13.40
CA ASP A 280 -29.84 -0.52 -14.30
C ASP A 280 -30.63 -0.99 -15.52
N GLU A 281 -30.29 -2.16 -16.09
CA GLU A 281 -31.08 -2.80 -17.15
C GLU A 281 -32.49 -3.14 -16.67
N LYS A 282 -32.63 -3.64 -15.44
CA LYS A 282 -33.93 -3.95 -14.85
C LYS A 282 -34.76 -2.68 -14.64
N VAL A 283 -34.17 -1.60 -14.13
CA VAL A 283 -34.86 -0.30 -13.96
C VAL A 283 -35.35 0.23 -15.30
N ARG A 284 -34.51 0.20 -16.36
CA ARG A 284 -34.91 0.63 -17.72
C ARG A 284 -36.06 -0.20 -18.31
N LEU A 285 -36.19 -1.47 -17.94
CA LEU A 285 -37.29 -2.33 -18.40
C LEU A 285 -38.62 -2.00 -17.69
N PHE A 286 -38.57 -1.41 -16.49
CA PHE A 286 -39.75 -0.98 -15.72
C PHE A 286 -40.13 0.49 -15.95
N ASP A 287 -39.27 1.29 -16.57
CA ASP A 287 -39.61 2.63 -17.03
C ASP A 287 -40.57 2.54 -18.22
N ILE A 288 -41.87 2.56 -17.95
CA ILE A 288 -42.88 2.83 -18.98
C ILE A 288 -42.62 4.24 -19.50
N PRO A 289 -42.35 4.46 -20.79
CA PRO A 289 -42.12 5.80 -21.31
C PRO A 289 -43.34 6.67 -21.05
N ASN A 290 -43.23 7.65 -20.15
CA ASN A 290 -44.23 8.69 -19.99
C ASN A 290 -43.91 9.80 -21.01
N PRO A 291 -44.72 10.01 -22.06
CA PRO A 291 -44.43 10.97 -23.13
C PRO A 291 -44.51 12.45 -22.70
N SER A 292 -44.63 12.76 -21.40
CA SER A 292 -44.83 14.11 -20.88
C SER A 292 -43.70 14.71 -20.04
N ASN A 293 -42.63 13.97 -19.71
CA ASN A 293 -41.50 14.52 -18.95
C ASN A 293 -40.37 15.00 -19.87
N THR A 294 -40.26 16.32 -20.03
CA THR A 294 -39.22 17.01 -20.81
C THR A 294 -38.00 17.43 -19.98
N ASP A 295 -37.86 16.96 -18.74
CA ASP A 295 -36.70 17.25 -17.89
C ASP A 295 -35.60 16.20 -18.09
N SER A 296 -35.01 16.18 -19.29
CA SER A 296 -34.04 15.17 -19.74
C SER A 296 -32.58 15.46 -19.37
N ALA A 297 -32.27 16.45 -18.54
CA ALA A 297 -30.90 16.94 -18.33
C ALA A 297 -30.10 16.24 -17.22
N SER A 298 -30.76 15.74 -16.16
CA SER A 298 -30.08 15.08 -15.02
C SER A 298 -29.90 13.58 -15.23
N ALA A 299 -30.89 12.91 -15.83
CA ALA A 299 -30.82 11.49 -16.16
C ALA A 299 -29.84 11.19 -17.30
N THR A 300 -29.61 12.12 -18.24
CA THR A 300 -28.67 11.91 -19.35
C THR A 300 -27.23 11.81 -18.85
N THR A 301 -26.75 12.70 -17.98
CA THR A 301 -25.31 12.74 -17.61
C THR A 301 -24.85 11.46 -16.87
N ALA A 302 -25.66 10.92 -15.96
CA ALA A 302 -25.36 9.66 -15.27
C ALA A 302 -25.43 8.46 -16.23
N THR A 303 -26.45 8.42 -17.10
CA THR A 303 -26.64 7.37 -18.11
C THR A 303 -25.52 7.38 -19.17
N THR A 304 -25.00 8.56 -19.54
CA THR A 304 -23.90 8.71 -20.50
C THR A 304 -22.55 8.25 -19.90
N ARG A 305 -22.27 8.53 -18.62
CA ARG A 305 -21.01 8.10 -17.97
C ARG A 305 -20.95 6.59 -17.73
N VAL A 306 -22.02 5.97 -17.25
CA VAL A 306 -22.11 4.49 -17.08
C VAL A 306 -21.94 3.79 -18.43
N ALA A 307 -22.47 4.36 -19.52
CA ALA A 307 -22.28 3.84 -20.87
C ALA A 307 -20.85 4.02 -21.41
N GLU A 308 -20.15 5.08 -21.03
CA GLU A 308 -18.79 5.37 -21.49
C GLU A 308 -17.75 4.43 -20.87
N TYR A 309 -17.87 4.14 -19.58
CA TYR A 309 -16.84 3.47 -18.78
C TYR A 309 -17.23 2.11 -18.21
N ASP A 310 -18.37 1.57 -18.64
CA ASP A 310 -18.86 0.25 -18.24
C ASP A 310 -19.06 0.08 -16.72
N GLY A 311 -19.16 1.18 -15.95
CA GLY A 311 -19.33 1.19 -14.49
C GLY A 311 -18.04 1.10 -13.68
N TYR A 312 -16.87 0.96 -14.31
CA TYR A 312 -15.59 0.90 -13.60
C TYR A 312 -15.19 2.23 -12.95
N ASP A 313 -15.74 3.35 -13.42
CA ASP A 313 -15.53 4.70 -12.87
C ASP A 313 -16.10 4.86 -11.46
N GLU A 314 -16.97 3.95 -11.01
CA GLU A 314 -17.40 3.86 -9.62
C GLU A 314 -16.22 3.58 -8.68
N PHE A 315 -15.24 2.77 -9.10
CA PHE A 315 -14.14 2.32 -8.24
C PHE A 315 -12.77 2.83 -8.70
N LEU A 316 -12.64 3.23 -9.97
CA LEU A 316 -11.35 3.57 -10.59
C LEU A 316 -11.35 5.03 -11.09
N VAL A 317 -10.20 5.70 -11.03
CA VAL A 317 -10.04 7.09 -11.51
C VAL A 317 -9.71 7.13 -13.01
N ASP A 318 -8.91 6.17 -13.46
CA ASP A 318 -8.34 6.13 -14.81
C ASP A 318 -8.45 4.76 -15.49
N GLY A 319 -9.24 3.87 -14.89
CA GLY A 319 -9.38 2.47 -15.31
C GLY A 319 -8.35 1.52 -14.70
N LEU A 320 -7.47 2.00 -13.82
CA LEU A 320 -6.55 1.16 -13.04
C LEU A 320 -6.47 1.57 -11.56
N HIS A 321 -6.20 2.84 -11.28
CA HIS A 321 -5.98 3.33 -9.92
C HIS A 321 -7.30 3.54 -9.18
N LEU A 322 -7.32 3.17 -7.90
CA LEU A 322 -8.49 3.26 -7.06
C LEU A 322 -8.86 4.72 -6.78
N ASN A 323 -10.15 5.02 -6.91
CA ASN A 323 -10.75 6.26 -6.43
C ASN A 323 -11.14 6.11 -4.94
N PRO A 324 -11.79 7.10 -4.30
CA PRO A 324 -12.18 6.98 -2.90
C PRO A 324 -13.10 5.79 -2.58
N ALA A 325 -14.01 5.42 -3.49
CA ALA A 325 -14.88 4.26 -3.28
C ALA A 325 -14.14 2.93 -3.46
N GLY A 326 -13.22 2.84 -4.44
CA GLY A 326 -12.34 1.69 -4.63
C GLY A 326 -11.42 1.46 -3.42
N ASN A 327 -10.82 2.51 -2.88
CA ASN A 327 -9.99 2.42 -1.67
C ASN A 327 -10.79 1.97 -0.44
N ARG A 328 -12.00 2.51 -0.24
CA ARG A 328 -12.89 2.07 0.86
C ARG A 328 -13.32 0.61 0.72
N LEU A 329 -13.62 0.17 -0.50
CA LEU A 329 -13.91 -1.24 -0.78
C LEU A 329 -12.73 -2.11 -0.37
N LEU A 330 -11.52 -1.76 -0.81
CA LEU A 330 -10.31 -2.51 -0.48
C LEU A 330 -10.05 -2.55 1.03
N PHE A 331 -10.14 -1.42 1.72
CA PHE A 331 -10.01 -1.35 3.18
C PHE A 331 -10.98 -2.30 3.91
N ASN A 332 -12.25 -2.31 3.50
CA ASN A 332 -13.26 -3.17 4.09
C ASN A 332 -12.96 -4.66 3.84
N LEU A 333 -12.49 -5.01 2.64
CA LEU A 333 -12.11 -6.38 2.32
C LEU A 333 -10.89 -6.84 3.13
N ILE A 334 -9.88 -5.98 3.27
CA ILE A 334 -8.67 -6.26 4.08
C ILE A 334 -9.06 -6.49 5.54
N THR A 335 -9.77 -5.55 6.15
CA THR A 335 -10.13 -5.64 7.57
C THR A 335 -11.07 -6.81 7.85
N ALA A 336 -12.03 -7.10 6.96
CA ALA A 336 -12.87 -8.29 7.07
C ALA A 336 -12.03 -9.58 7.01
N LYS A 337 -11.05 -9.65 6.08
CA LYS A 337 -10.17 -10.81 5.96
C LYS A 337 -9.27 -10.98 7.18
N ILE A 338 -8.66 -9.90 7.67
CA ILE A 338 -7.85 -9.91 8.89
C ILE A 338 -8.69 -10.36 10.09
N ASN A 339 -9.87 -9.77 10.30
CA ASN A 339 -10.72 -10.12 11.44
C ASN A 339 -11.24 -11.56 11.38
N GLN A 340 -11.42 -12.11 10.17
CA GLN A 340 -11.81 -13.51 9.97
C GLN A 340 -10.65 -14.47 10.25
N THR A 341 -9.43 -14.15 9.80
CA THR A 341 -8.29 -15.07 9.81
C THR A 341 -7.39 -14.92 11.04
N TRP A 342 -7.26 -13.70 11.56
CA TRP A 342 -6.41 -13.31 12.68
C TRP A 342 -7.16 -12.34 13.61
N PRO A 343 -8.21 -12.81 14.31
CA PRO A 343 -9.01 -11.97 15.20
C PRO A 343 -8.17 -11.31 16.31
N GLU A 344 -7.01 -11.86 16.64
CA GLU A 344 -6.05 -11.28 17.58
C GLU A 344 -5.42 -9.95 17.10
N LEU A 345 -5.40 -9.70 15.78
CA LEU A 345 -4.96 -8.42 15.21
C LEU A 345 -6.08 -7.37 15.24
N LYS A 346 -7.31 -7.74 15.58
CA LYS A 346 -8.42 -6.79 15.62
C LYS A 346 -8.21 -5.77 16.75
N PRO A 347 -8.40 -4.46 16.49
CA PRO A 347 -8.37 -3.45 17.54
C PRO A 347 -9.35 -3.76 18.68
N SER A 348 -8.81 -3.88 19.89
CA SER A 348 -9.55 -4.37 21.07
C SER A 348 -10.40 -3.29 21.74
N LYS A 349 -10.15 -2.01 21.44
CA LYS A 349 -10.88 -0.86 21.97
C LYS A 349 -11.16 0.16 20.88
N PRO A 350 -12.30 0.86 20.92
CA PRO A 350 -12.55 1.98 20.02
C PRO A 350 -11.55 3.11 20.32
N ILE A 351 -11.20 3.89 19.30
CA ILE A 351 -10.11 4.87 19.38
C ILE A 351 -10.31 5.96 20.45
N TRP A 352 -11.55 6.31 20.74
CA TRP A 352 -11.90 7.28 21.80
C TRP A 352 -11.81 6.70 23.21
N ALA A 353 -11.52 5.41 23.36
CA ALA A 353 -11.23 4.85 24.68
C ALA A 353 -9.94 5.48 25.23
N LYS A 354 -9.94 5.77 26.54
CA LYS A 354 -8.72 6.22 27.23
C LYS A 354 -7.59 5.21 26.97
N PRO A 355 -6.38 5.67 26.61
CA PRO A 355 -5.24 4.77 26.47
C PRO A 355 -5.02 4.03 27.79
N PRO A 356 -4.53 2.78 27.77
CA PRO A 356 -4.02 2.16 28.99
C PRO A 356 -2.92 3.08 29.54
N ILE A 357 -3.10 3.53 30.78
CA ILE A 357 -2.11 4.33 31.53
C ILE A 357 -1.09 3.34 32.11
#